data_AF-A0A381LEE3-F1
#
_entry.id   AF-A0A381LEE3-F1
#
_cell.length_a   1.000
_cell.length_b   1.000
_cell.length_c   1.000
_cell.angle_alpha   90.00
_cell.angle_beta   90.00
_cell.angle_gamma   90.00
#
_symmetry.space_group_name_H-M   'P 1'
#
loop_
_entity.id
_entity.type
_entity.pdbx_description
1 polymer ?
#
loop_
_entity_poly.entity_id
_entity_poly.type
_entity_poly.pdbx_seq_one_letter_code
_entity_poly.pdbx_strand_id
1 'polypeptide(L)'
;MEPSTKKRKIAPRPEEKASMVEQQNYDPYKYPPPPVVETAPYSERSDFESFARHLQDAAMLIYSQANRSPYTSVSVLLLRWEDDQSVEQDFLQLEKLFQDHFNYRTESWCIPNCPNPEADLTTQMDQHLGYSRQDHLWIVYYTGYGFLGSDLNLYWASNPEKDAPKIRWESIRSCIEDSQSEILLLLDTCAIS
;
A
#
# COMPACT_ATOMS: atom_id res chain seq x y z
N MET A 1 29.74 6.39 27.10
CA MET A 1 29.01 5.13 26.83
C MET A 1 29.24 4.78 25.38
N GLU A 2 30.03 3.74 25.12
CA GLU A 2 30.35 3.27 23.76
C GLU A 2 29.14 2.57 23.11
N PRO A 3 28.90 2.72 21.80
CA PRO A 3 27.91 1.93 21.07
C PRO A 3 28.51 0.59 20.62
N SER A 4 27.95 -0.51 21.13
CA SER A 4 28.36 -1.87 20.77
C SER A 4 27.74 -2.29 19.44
N THR A 5 28.54 -2.33 18.37
CA THR A 5 28.14 -2.81 17.04
C THR A 5 28.38 -4.31 16.91
N LYS A 6 27.33 -5.13 17.08
CA LYS A 6 27.40 -6.58 16.82
C LYS A 6 27.23 -6.86 15.33
N LYS A 7 28.35 -7.11 14.63
CA LYS A 7 28.38 -7.59 13.24
C LYS A 7 27.88 -9.04 13.18
N ARG A 8 26.79 -9.29 12.43
CA ARG A 8 26.34 -10.65 12.07
C ARG A 8 27.31 -11.25 11.06
N LYS A 9 27.89 -12.42 11.36
CA LYS A 9 28.70 -13.20 10.41
C LYS A 9 27.76 -14.00 9.49
N ILE A 10 27.83 -13.72 8.19
CA ILE A 10 27.18 -14.47 7.12
C ILE A 10 28.04 -15.71 6.82
N ALA A 11 27.42 -16.89 6.74
CA ALA A 11 28.12 -18.13 6.39
C ALA A 11 28.51 -18.14 4.88
N PRO A 12 29.66 -18.72 4.48
CA PRO A 12 30.08 -18.73 3.08
C PRO A 12 29.27 -19.75 2.26
N ARG A 13 28.98 -19.40 1.00
CA ARG A 13 28.45 -20.29 -0.03
C ARG A 13 29.46 -21.42 -0.32
N PRO A 14 29.05 -22.70 -0.41
CA PRO A 14 29.93 -23.73 -0.95
C PRO A 14 30.06 -23.58 -2.47
N GLU A 15 31.29 -23.54 -2.94
CA GLU A 15 31.67 -23.51 -4.35
C GLU A 15 31.37 -24.87 -5.02
N GLU A 16 30.70 -24.83 -6.17
CA GLU A 16 30.56 -25.97 -7.08
C GLU A 16 31.94 -26.33 -7.66
N LYS A 17 32.49 -27.49 -7.29
CA LYS A 17 33.63 -28.09 -8.00
C LYS A 17 33.17 -29.32 -8.78
N ALA A 18 33.08 -29.12 -10.10
CA ALA A 18 32.99 -30.17 -11.09
C ALA A 18 34.09 -31.22 -10.85
N SER A 19 33.69 -32.48 -10.64
CA SER A 19 34.62 -33.60 -10.48
C SER A 19 34.62 -34.42 -11.76
N MET A 20 35.72 -34.29 -12.52
CA MET A 20 36.07 -35.19 -13.62
C MET A 20 36.23 -36.62 -13.06
N VAL A 21 35.59 -37.58 -13.71
CA VAL A 21 35.64 -39.00 -13.32
C VAL A 21 36.93 -39.62 -13.86
N GLU A 22 37.93 -39.77 -13.01
CA GLU A 22 39.07 -40.66 -13.27
C GLU A 22 38.71 -42.06 -12.76
N GLN A 23 38.66 -43.03 -13.68
CA GLN A 23 38.41 -44.45 -13.38
C GLN A 23 39.64 -45.03 -12.67
N GLN A 24 39.61 -45.08 -11.34
CA GLN A 24 40.56 -45.85 -10.55
C GLN A 24 40.01 -47.25 -10.25
N ASN A 25 40.82 -48.24 -10.64
CA ASN A 25 40.62 -49.68 -10.51
C ASN A 25 40.42 -50.06 -9.03
N TYR A 26 39.26 -50.60 -8.67
CA TYR A 26 38.89 -50.87 -7.27
C TYR A 26 39.37 -52.27 -6.84
N ASP A 27 40.36 -52.31 -5.96
CA ASP A 27 40.91 -53.55 -5.37
C ASP A 27 40.16 -53.84 -4.05
N PRO A 28 39.35 -54.91 -3.92
CA PRO A 28 38.31 -55.01 -2.88
C PRO A 28 38.82 -55.25 -1.45
N TYR A 29 40.14 -55.37 -1.25
CA TYR A 29 40.72 -55.87 0.01
C TYR A 29 41.66 -54.90 0.72
N LYS A 30 41.80 -53.65 0.27
CA LYS A 30 42.86 -52.74 0.77
C LYS A 30 42.46 -51.64 1.74
N TYR A 31 41.18 -51.39 2.01
CA TYR A 31 40.77 -50.37 2.99
C TYR A 31 39.55 -50.83 3.81
N PRO A 32 39.52 -50.60 5.13
CA PRO A 32 38.27 -50.71 5.89
C PRO A 32 37.26 -49.70 5.30
N PRO A 33 35.95 -50.04 5.29
CA PRO A 33 34.94 -49.15 4.75
C PRO A 33 35.05 -47.77 5.41
N PRO A 34 34.88 -46.66 4.65
CA PRO A 34 34.82 -45.35 5.26
C PRO A 34 33.73 -45.36 6.34
N PRO A 35 33.94 -44.66 7.48
CA PRO A 35 32.91 -44.55 8.50
C PRO A 35 31.64 -44.06 7.81
N VAL A 36 30.57 -44.84 7.95
CA VAL A 36 29.25 -44.49 7.46
C VAL A 36 28.96 -43.12 8.05
N VAL A 37 29.01 -42.07 7.22
CA VAL A 37 28.45 -40.78 7.60
C VAL A 37 26.97 -41.11 7.74
N GLU A 38 26.55 -41.28 8.99
CA GLU A 38 25.18 -41.57 9.36
C GLU A 38 24.36 -40.35 8.93
N THR A 39 23.94 -40.37 7.66
CA THR A 39 22.94 -39.44 7.15
C THR A 39 21.76 -39.60 8.07
N ALA A 40 21.40 -38.54 8.80
CA ALA A 40 20.34 -38.53 9.82
C ALA A 40 19.24 -39.54 9.46
N PRO A 41 18.91 -40.49 10.35
CA PRO A 41 17.99 -41.57 10.05
C PRO A 41 16.72 -40.98 9.44
N TYR A 42 16.22 -41.61 8.36
CA TYR A 42 15.14 -41.09 7.52
C TYR A 42 13.92 -40.55 8.30
N SER A 43 13.68 -41.00 9.53
CA SER A 43 12.65 -40.47 10.43
C SER A 43 12.89 -39.02 10.87
N GLU A 44 14.11 -38.64 11.24
CA GLU A 44 14.41 -37.28 11.72
C GLU A 44 14.24 -36.23 10.62
N ARG A 45 14.55 -36.59 9.36
CA ARG A 45 14.27 -35.73 8.21
C ARG A 45 12.77 -35.55 7.99
N SER A 46 11.98 -36.62 8.11
CA SER A 46 10.52 -36.58 7.99
C SER A 46 9.89 -35.73 9.10
N ASP A 47 10.40 -35.83 10.33
CA ASP A 47 9.93 -35.05 11.47
C ASP A 47 10.25 -33.56 11.30
N PHE A 48 11.46 -33.25 10.82
CA PHE A 48 11.85 -31.87 10.53
C PHE A 48 11.02 -31.27 9.38
N GLU A 49 10.77 -32.02 8.30
CA GLU A 49 9.91 -31.56 7.20
C GLU A 49 8.46 -31.33 7.66
N SER A 50 7.95 -32.20 8.52
CA SER A 50 6.61 -32.05 9.10
C SER A 50 6.54 -30.83 10.01
N PHE A 51 7.56 -30.61 10.85
CA PHE A 51 7.69 -29.42 11.68
C PHE A 51 7.78 -28.14 10.84
N ALA A 52 8.61 -28.13 9.80
CA ALA A 52 8.78 -26.99 8.91
C ALA A 52 7.47 -26.64 8.18
N ARG A 53 6.71 -27.65 7.75
CA ARG A 53 5.39 -27.47 7.14
C ARG A 53 4.40 -26.87 8.13
N HIS A 54 4.31 -27.41 9.36
CA HIS A 54 3.43 -26.84 10.38
C HIS A 54 3.82 -25.40 10.75
N LEU A 55 5.11 -25.09 10.82
CA LEU A 55 5.59 -23.73 11.08
C LEU A 55 5.22 -22.79 9.93
N GLN A 56 5.37 -23.24 8.68
CA GLN A 56 4.98 -22.48 7.50
C GLN A 56 3.47 -22.25 7.46
N ASP A 57 2.66 -23.27 7.71
CA ASP A 57 1.20 -23.18 7.73
C ASP A 57 0.73 -22.20 8.82
N ALA A 58 1.32 -22.27 10.02
CA ALA A 58 1.05 -21.33 11.09
C ALA A 58 1.45 -19.89 10.70
N ALA A 59 2.62 -19.72 10.07
CA ALA A 59 3.05 -18.41 9.58
C ALA A 59 2.12 -17.83 8.50
N MET A 60 1.65 -18.67 7.57
CA MET A 60 0.69 -18.29 6.53
C MET A 60 -0.68 -17.92 7.11
N LEU A 61 -1.15 -18.65 8.13
CA LEU A 61 -2.38 -18.32 8.84
C LEU A 61 -2.29 -16.98 9.56
N ILE A 62 -1.20 -16.74 10.30
CA ILE A 62 -0.97 -15.45 10.98
C ILE A 62 -0.89 -14.32 9.96
N TYR A 63 -0.13 -14.52 8.87
CA TYR A 63 0.00 -13.53 7.82
C TYR A 63 -1.34 -13.19 7.17
N SER A 64 -2.14 -14.20 6.83
CA SER A 64 -3.47 -13.98 6.24
C SER A 64 -4.46 -13.29 7.19
N GLN A 65 -4.40 -13.58 8.48
CA GLN A 65 -5.21 -12.90 9.49
C GLN A 65 -4.76 -11.46 9.71
N ALA A 66 -3.46 -11.21 9.75
CA ALA A 66 -2.89 -9.88 9.92
C ALA A 66 -3.10 -8.98 8.69
N ASN A 67 -3.15 -9.56 7.48
CA ASN A 67 -3.40 -8.84 6.23
C ASN A 67 -4.88 -8.76 5.86
N ARG A 68 -5.80 -9.22 6.71
CA ARG A 68 -7.23 -9.09 6.44
C ARG A 68 -7.63 -7.64 6.69
N SER A 69 -8.07 -6.95 5.63
CA SER A 69 -8.59 -5.59 5.73
C SER A 69 -9.70 -5.53 6.79
N PRO A 70 -9.67 -4.57 7.73
CA PRO A 70 -10.77 -4.36 8.66
C PRO A 70 -12.03 -3.87 7.93
N TYR A 71 -11.87 -3.32 6.72
CA TYR A 71 -12.96 -2.79 5.91
C TYR A 71 -13.63 -3.89 5.09
N THR A 72 -14.96 -3.91 5.16
CA THR A 72 -15.83 -4.76 4.34
C THR A 72 -16.06 -4.18 2.94
N SER A 73 -15.87 -2.87 2.78
CA SER A 73 -16.04 -2.14 1.53
C SER A 73 -15.21 -0.87 1.54
N VAL A 74 -14.83 -0.40 0.35
CA VAL A 74 -14.06 0.84 0.16
C VAL A 74 -14.68 1.64 -0.98
N SER A 75 -14.90 2.94 -0.75
CA SER A 75 -15.32 3.89 -1.79
C SER A 75 -14.27 4.98 -1.95
N VAL A 76 -14.05 5.43 -3.18
CA VAL A 76 -13.07 6.46 -3.54
C VAL A 76 -13.77 7.59 -4.26
N LEU A 77 -13.70 8.79 -3.71
CA LEU A 77 -14.09 10.02 -4.40
C LEU A 77 -12.83 10.70 -4.94
N LEU A 78 -12.72 10.78 -6.26
CA LEU A 78 -11.62 11.47 -6.93
C LEU A 78 -12.08 12.86 -7.38
N LEU A 79 -11.36 13.89 -6.93
CA LEU A 79 -11.69 15.30 -7.11
C LEU A 79 -10.60 16.00 -7.90
N ARG A 80 -11.02 16.73 -8.93
CA ARG A 80 -10.20 17.71 -9.64
C ARG A 80 -11.07 18.90 -10.03
N TRP A 81 -10.47 20.01 -10.41
CA TRP A 81 -11.22 21.12 -11.00
C TRP A 81 -11.56 20.84 -12.47
N GLU A 82 -12.71 21.31 -12.94
CA GLU A 82 -13.18 21.05 -14.31
C GLU A 82 -12.25 21.61 -15.40
N ASP A 83 -11.58 22.72 -15.10
CA ASP A 83 -10.64 23.44 -15.96
C ASP A 83 -9.21 22.90 -15.91
N ASP A 84 -8.88 22.06 -14.92
CA ASP A 84 -7.55 21.44 -14.80
C ASP A 84 -7.47 20.13 -15.58
N GLN A 85 -7.12 20.24 -16.87
CA GLN A 85 -6.85 19.08 -17.73
C GLN A 85 -5.40 18.57 -17.61
N SER A 86 -4.52 19.29 -16.91
CA SER A 86 -3.10 18.94 -16.86
C SER A 86 -2.83 17.63 -16.13
N VAL A 87 -3.71 17.30 -15.19
CA VAL A 87 -3.64 16.10 -14.32
C VAL A 87 -4.49 14.93 -14.82
N GLU A 88 -5.21 15.09 -15.94
CA GLU A 88 -6.23 14.12 -16.38
C GLU A 88 -5.67 12.71 -16.62
N GLN A 89 -4.46 12.60 -17.20
CA GLN A 89 -3.88 11.28 -17.44
C GLN A 89 -3.52 10.54 -16.16
N ASP A 90 -2.94 11.22 -15.18
CA ASP A 90 -2.55 10.62 -13.91
C ASP A 90 -3.79 10.32 -13.07
N PHE A 91 -4.79 11.20 -13.11
CA PHE A 91 -6.10 11.02 -12.52
C PHE A 91 -6.80 9.74 -13.01
N LEU A 92 -6.88 9.54 -14.34
CA LEU A 92 -7.50 8.34 -14.93
C LEU A 92 -6.70 7.06 -14.65
N GLN A 93 -5.36 7.15 -14.57
CA GLN A 93 -4.52 6.01 -14.19
C GLN A 93 -4.78 5.59 -12.75
N LEU A 94 -4.90 6.56 -11.84
CA LEU A 94 -5.19 6.30 -10.44
C LEU A 94 -6.60 5.73 -10.23
N GLU A 95 -7.60 6.25 -10.96
CA GLU A 95 -8.95 5.69 -10.95
C GLU A 95 -8.94 4.21 -11.38
N LYS A 96 -8.28 3.90 -12.50
CA LYS A 96 -8.13 2.51 -12.97
C LYS A 96 -7.39 1.64 -11.97
N LEU A 97 -6.36 2.16 -11.29
CA LEU A 97 -5.66 1.42 -10.25
C LEU A 97 -6.64 1.01 -9.13
N PHE A 98 -7.46 1.94 -8.63
CA PHE A 98 -8.46 1.65 -7.61
C PHE A 98 -9.53 0.66 -8.08
N GLN A 99 -9.98 0.75 -9.32
CA GLN A 99 -10.97 -0.17 -9.87
C GLN A 99 -10.37 -1.56 -10.16
N ASP A 100 -9.30 -1.63 -10.96
CA ASP A 100 -8.81 -2.88 -11.55
C ASP A 100 -7.98 -3.69 -10.56
N HIS A 101 -7.15 -3.04 -9.74
CA HIS A 101 -6.24 -3.74 -8.82
C HIS A 101 -6.82 -3.92 -7.42
N PHE A 102 -7.61 -2.95 -6.97
CA PHE A 102 -8.18 -2.98 -5.61
C PHE A 102 -9.67 -3.32 -5.57
N ASN A 103 -10.36 -3.28 -6.71
CA ASN A 103 -11.81 -3.53 -6.80
C ASN A 103 -12.62 -2.61 -5.86
N TYR A 104 -12.18 -1.35 -5.74
CA TYR A 104 -12.88 -0.33 -4.97
C TYR A 104 -13.95 0.34 -5.82
N ARG A 105 -15.02 0.81 -5.18
CA ARG A 105 -16.00 1.66 -5.84
C ARG A 105 -15.39 3.05 -6.02
N THR A 106 -15.27 3.53 -7.24
CA THR A 106 -14.77 4.90 -7.49
C THR A 106 -15.86 5.79 -8.06
N GLU A 107 -15.78 7.07 -7.74
CA GLU A 107 -16.57 8.13 -8.33
C GLU A 107 -15.65 9.32 -8.60
N SER A 108 -15.64 9.76 -9.86
CA SER A 108 -14.85 10.90 -10.31
C SER A 108 -15.76 12.12 -10.44
N TRP A 109 -15.40 13.22 -9.78
CA TRP A 109 -16.18 14.44 -9.79
C TRP A 109 -15.30 15.66 -10.05
N CYS A 110 -15.77 16.51 -10.96
CA CYS A 110 -15.10 17.76 -11.30
C CYS A 110 -15.74 18.91 -10.51
N ILE A 111 -14.92 19.63 -9.75
CA ILE A 111 -15.32 20.83 -9.04
C ILE A 111 -15.62 21.92 -10.08
N PRO A 112 -16.84 22.50 -10.08
CA PRO A 112 -17.21 23.52 -11.06
C PRO A 112 -16.45 24.82 -10.81
N ASN A 113 -16.08 25.50 -11.90
CA ASN A 113 -15.51 26.84 -11.85
C ASN A 113 -16.66 27.87 -11.82
N CYS A 114 -17.32 27.95 -10.67
CA CYS A 114 -18.43 28.86 -10.42
C CYS A 114 -18.15 29.76 -9.20
N PRO A 115 -18.95 30.82 -8.95
CA PRO A 115 -18.74 31.70 -7.80
C PRO A 115 -18.90 31.05 -6.42
N ASN A 116 -19.59 29.90 -6.32
CA ASN A 116 -19.82 29.21 -5.05
C ASN A 116 -19.65 27.69 -5.19
N PRO A 117 -18.43 27.20 -5.47
CA PRO A 117 -18.18 25.78 -5.71
C PRO A 117 -18.23 24.94 -4.43
N GLU A 118 -18.18 25.60 -3.26
CA GLU A 118 -18.25 24.98 -1.94
C GLU A 118 -19.57 24.22 -1.73
N ALA A 119 -20.71 24.82 -2.09
CA ALA A 119 -22.02 24.20 -1.89
C ALA A 119 -22.21 22.95 -2.77
N ASP A 120 -21.70 22.98 -4.00
CA ASP A 120 -21.77 21.85 -4.92
C ASP A 120 -20.88 20.70 -4.42
N LEU A 121 -19.66 21.02 -3.94
CA LEU A 121 -18.76 20.02 -3.37
C LEU A 121 -19.34 19.38 -2.11
N THR A 122 -19.88 20.17 -1.17
CA THR A 122 -20.54 19.65 0.03
C THR A 122 -21.68 18.70 -0.35
N THR A 123 -22.53 19.10 -1.30
CA THR A 123 -23.63 18.25 -1.79
C THR A 123 -23.11 16.93 -2.36
N GLN A 124 -22.03 16.97 -3.14
CA GLN A 124 -21.41 15.78 -3.72
C GLN A 124 -20.81 14.88 -2.62
N MET A 125 -20.11 15.46 -1.66
CA MET A 125 -19.54 14.73 -0.53
C MET A 125 -20.63 14.06 0.31
N ASP A 126 -21.73 14.76 0.60
CA ASP A 126 -22.87 14.24 1.35
C ASP A 126 -23.54 13.05 0.64
N GLN A 127 -23.70 13.13 -0.69
CA GLN A 127 -24.22 12.02 -1.49
C GLN A 127 -23.30 10.80 -1.40
N HIS A 128 -21.99 11.00 -1.44
CA HIS A 128 -21.01 9.93 -1.33
C HIS A 128 -20.93 9.36 0.10
N LEU A 129 -21.06 10.22 1.11
CA LEU A 129 -21.17 9.87 2.53
C LEU A 129 -22.46 9.13 2.88
N GLY A 130 -23.52 9.25 2.06
CA GLY A 130 -24.74 8.46 2.20
C GLY A 130 -24.52 6.93 2.19
N TYR A 131 -23.36 6.48 1.71
CA TYR A 131 -22.93 5.08 1.74
C TYR A 131 -22.12 4.69 2.98
N SER A 132 -21.84 5.64 3.88
CA SER A 132 -20.97 5.45 5.05
C SER A 132 -21.51 4.38 6.03
N ARG A 133 -20.59 3.54 6.52
CA ARG A 133 -20.82 2.51 7.54
C ARG A 133 -19.57 2.42 8.42
N GLN A 134 -19.69 1.79 9.61
CA GLN A 134 -18.57 1.63 10.55
C GLN A 134 -17.41 0.81 9.97
N ASP A 135 -17.68 -0.23 9.18
CA ASP A 135 -16.65 -1.09 8.58
C ASP A 135 -16.32 -0.68 7.13
N HIS A 136 -16.39 0.61 6.83
CA HIS A 136 -16.18 1.18 5.49
C HIS A 136 -15.03 2.18 5.51
N LEU A 137 -14.14 2.08 4.53
CA LEU A 137 -13.11 3.08 4.26
C LEU A 137 -13.57 4.01 3.15
N TRP A 138 -13.62 5.30 3.43
CA TRP A 138 -13.84 6.33 2.44
C TRP A 138 -12.52 7.01 2.09
N ILE A 139 -12.08 6.88 0.84
CA ILE A 139 -10.90 7.56 0.32
C ILE A 139 -11.36 8.82 -0.41
N VAL A 140 -10.78 9.96 -0.06
CA VAL A 140 -10.96 11.21 -0.82
C VAL A 140 -9.62 11.58 -1.41
N TYR A 141 -9.53 11.56 -2.73
CA TYR A 141 -8.37 12.01 -3.48
C TYR A 141 -8.67 13.38 -4.07
N TYR A 142 -7.82 14.37 -3.78
CA TYR A 142 -7.89 15.68 -4.41
C TYR A 142 -6.57 15.97 -5.13
N THR A 143 -6.69 16.39 -6.38
CA THR A 143 -5.58 16.94 -7.16
C THR A 143 -5.90 18.38 -7.61
N GLY A 144 -4.92 19.26 -7.46
CA GLY A 144 -5.06 20.67 -7.80
C GLY A 144 -4.23 21.59 -6.91
N TYR A 145 -4.60 22.87 -6.85
CA TYR A 145 -3.82 23.87 -6.12
C TYR A 145 -4.28 23.99 -4.67
N GLY A 146 -3.31 24.18 -3.79
CA GLY A 146 -3.50 24.42 -2.36
C GLY A 146 -2.81 25.71 -1.96
N PHE A 147 -3.50 26.60 -1.27
CA PHE A 147 -2.90 27.86 -0.81
C PHE A 147 -3.31 28.20 0.62
N LEU A 148 -2.41 28.91 1.30
CA LEU A 148 -2.67 29.51 2.59
C LEU A 148 -3.08 30.96 2.37
N GLY A 149 -4.32 31.30 2.72
CA GLY A 149 -4.82 32.66 2.63
C GLY A 149 -4.15 33.60 3.63
N SER A 150 -4.28 34.91 3.39
CA SER A 150 -3.82 35.95 4.34
C SER A 150 -4.57 35.92 5.68
N ASP A 151 -5.74 35.28 5.69
CA ASP A 151 -6.56 35.01 6.86
C ASP A 151 -6.16 33.72 7.60
N LEU A 152 -5.04 33.11 7.21
CA LEU A 152 -4.49 31.86 7.75
C LEU A 152 -5.37 30.63 7.52
N ASN A 153 -6.36 30.73 6.62
CA ASN A 153 -7.15 29.57 6.21
C ASN A 153 -6.49 28.84 5.06
N LEU A 154 -6.65 27.52 5.03
CA LEU A 154 -6.25 26.68 3.91
C LEU A 154 -7.38 26.60 2.90
N TYR A 155 -7.00 26.52 1.64
CA TYR A 155 -7.95 26.49 0.55
C TYR A 155 -7.49 25.58 -0.59
N TRP A 156 -8.47 25.02 -1.28
CA TRP A 156 -8.32 24.40 -2.60
C TRP A 156 -8.68 25.42 -3.67
N ALA A 157 -7.91 25.50 -4.76
CA ALA A 157 -8.14 26.43 -5.87
C ALA A 157 -8.03 25.73 -7.22
N SER A 158 -8.76 26.26 -8.20
CA SER A 158 -8.70 25.75 -9.57
C SER A 158 -7.39 26.05 -10.28
N ASN A 159 -6.77 27.17 -9.95
CA ASN A 159 -5.52 27.63 -10.54
C ASN A 159 -4.74 28.51 -9.54
N PRO A 160 -3.47 28.89 -9.82
CA PRO A 160 -2.63 29.63 -8.87
C PRO A 160 -2.95 31.13 -8.79
N GLU A 161 -3.92 31.64 -9.54
CA GLU A 161 -4.27 33.06 -9.58
C GLU A 161 -5.00 33.52 -8.31
N LYS A 162 -4.93 34.82 -8.02
CA LYS A 162 -5.49 35.37 -6.76
C LYS A 162 -7.02 35.36 -6.75
N ASP A 163 -7.64 35.49 -7.91
CA ASP A 163 -9.06 35.56 -8.17
C ASP A 163 -9.67 34.23 -8.62
N ALA A 164 -8.88 33.14 -8.64
CA ALA A 164 -9.37 31.81 -8.89
C ALA A 164 -10.54 31.46 -7.94
N PRO A 165 -11.53 30.66 -8.38
CA PRO A 165 -12.49 30.03 -7.49
C PRO A 165 -11.78 29.16 -6.45
N LYS A 166 -12.27 29.25 -5.21
CA LYS A 166 -11.60 28.73 -4.04
C LYS A 166 -12.60 28.08 -3.10
N ILE A 167 -12.20 26.96 -2.50
CA ILE A 167 -12.98 26.28 -1.47
C ILE A 167 -12.15 26.31 -0.18
N ARG A 168 -12.77 26.72 0.92
CA ARG A 168 -12.11 26.65 2.24
C ARG A 168 -11.99 25.20 2.68
N TRP A 169 -10.82 24.84 3.16
CA TRP A 169 -10.57 23.53 3.78
C TRP A 169 -11.55 23.23 4.90
N GLU A 170 -11.92 24.24 5.71
CA GLU A 170 -12.85 24.06 6.83
C GLU A 170 -14.21 23.50 6.39
N SER A 171 -14.69 23.85 5.20
CA SER A 171 -15.95 23.37 4.65
C SER A 171 -15.89 21.91 4.22
N ILE A 172 -14.72 21.47 3.76
CA ILE A 172 -14.45 20.07 3.43
C ILE A 172 -14.29 19.26 4.72
N ARG A 173 -13.56 19.82 5.69
CA ARG A 173 -13.29 19.23 6.98
C ARG A 173 -14.57 18.93 7.76
N SER A 174 -15.54 19.83 7.77
CA SER A 174 -16.82 19.60 8.46
C SER A 174 -17.54 18.35 7.92
N CYS A 175 -17.55 18.16 6.60
CA CYS A 175 -18.19 16.99 5.97
C CYS A 175 -17.48 15.68 6.36
N ILE A 176 -16.15 15.73 6.49
CA ILE A 176 -15.30 14.60 6.86
C ILE A 176 -15.51 14.22 8.34
N GLU A 177 -15.53 15.20 9.24
CA GLU A 177 -15.63 14.97 10.68
C GLU A 177 -16.97 14.35 11.11
N ASP A 178 -18.05 14.60 10.35
CA ASP A 178 -19.38 14.05 10.63
C ASP A 178 -19.56 12.60 10.14
N SER A 179 -18.58 12.04 9.41
CA SER A 179 -18.68 10.69 8.85
C SER A 179 -18.60 9.58 9.90
N GLN A 180 -19.34 8.49 9.66
CA GLN A 180 -19.24 7.25 10.43
C GLN A 180 -18.17 6.28 9.91
N SER A 181 -17.60 6.57 8.73
CA SER A 181 -16.57 5.74 8.09
C SER A 181 -15.18 6.20 8.46
N GLU A 182 -14.20 5.30 8.41
CA GLU A 182 -12.80 5.74 8.46
C GLU A 182 -12.46 6.45 7.15
N ILE A 183 -11.67 7.52 7.25
CA ILE A 183 -11.34 8.37 6.10
C ILE A 183 -9.85 8.36 5.85
N LEU A 184 -9.49 8.12 4.58
CA LEU A 184 -8.14 8.35 4.06
C LEU A 184 -8.18 9.52 3.09
N LEU A 185 -7.51 10.60 3.45
CA LEU A 185 -7.37 11.78 2.59
C LEU A 185 -6.03 11.73 1.85
N LEU A 186 -6.09 11.78 0.52
CA LEU A 186 -4.93 11.83 -0.36
C LEU A 186 -4.92 13.19 -1.07
N LEU A 187 -3.98 14.05 -0.71
CA LEU A 187 -3.86 15.40 -1.28
C LEU A 187 -2.64 15.44 -2.19
N ASP A 188 -2.87 15.44 -3.50
CA ASP A 188 -1.85 15.70 -4.50
C ASP A 188 -1.91 17.16 -4.93
N THR A 189 -1.28 18.02 -4.12
CA THR A 189 -1.40 19.46 -4.27
C THR A 189 -0.06 20.17 -4.20
N CYS A 190 0.09 21.17 -5.07
CA CYS A 190 1.17 22.13 -4.95
C CYS A 190 0.80 23.17 -3.89
N ALA A 191 1.57 23.25 -2.81
CA ALA A 191 1.43 24.31 -1.81
C ALA A 191 2.12 25.58 -2.31
N ILE A 192 1.33 26.58 -2.70
CA ILE A 192 1.82 27.89 -3.12
C ILE A 192 1.52 28.89 -2.00
N SER A 193 2.56 29.59 -1.53
CA SER A 193 2.49 30.61 -0.47
C SER A 193 2.58 32.02 -1.01
#